data_AF-A0A840NVA2-F1
#
_entry.id   AF-A0A840NVA2-F1
#
_cell.length_a   1.000
_cell.length_b   1.000
_cell.length_c   1.000
_cell.angle_alpha   90.00
_cell.angle_beta   90.00
_cell.angle_gamma   90.00
#
_symmetry.space_group_name_H-M   'P 1'
#
loop_
_entity.id
_entity.type
_entity.pdbx_description
1 polymer ?
#
loop_
_entity_poly.entity_id
_entity_poly.type
_entity_poly.pdbx_seq_one_letter_code
_entity_poly.pdbx_strand_id
1 'polypeptide(L)' 'MNLKRGSNVVHVQDGNTATVDTNIAEKDGSFAHMKGTIKIQ' A
#
# COMPACT_ATOMS: atom_id res chain seq x y z
N MET A 1 9.24 -6.16 -1.54
CA MET A 1 8.27 -6.81 -0.62
C MET A 1 7.54 -7.88 -1.41
N ASN A 2 7.60 -9.14 -1.01
CA ASN A 2 6.98 -10.24 -1.75
C ASN A 2 5.55 -10.42 -1.20
N LEU A 3 4.55 -9.85 -1.87
CA LEU A 3 3.15 -9.97 -1.46
C LEU A 3 2.74 -11.45 -1.49
N LYS A 4 2.42 -12.01 -0.33
CA LYS A 4 2.07 -13.42 -0.20
C LYS A 4 0.59 -13.61 -0.54
N ARG A 5 0.20 -14.80 -1.01
CA ARG A 5 -1.23 -15.10 -1.23
C ARG A 5 -2.01 -14.94 0.08
N GLY A 6 -2.95 -13.99 0.09
CA GLY A 6 -3.87 -13.72 1.19
C GLY A 6 -3.46 -12.60 2.14
N SER A 7 -2.52 -11.73 1.73
CA SER A 7 -2.38 -10.40 2.34
C SER A 7 -3.58 -9.53 1.95
N ASN A 8 -4.06 -8.71 2.87
CA ASN A 8 -5.04 -7.65 2.59
C ASN A 8 -4.28 -6.35 2.30
N VAL A 9 -4.63 -5.67 1.20
CA VAL A 9 -3.95 -4.44 0.77
C VAL A 9 -4.99 -3.34 0.57
N VAL A 10 -4.74 -2.18 1.17
CA VAL A 10 -5.54 -0.96 0.98
C VAL A 10 -4.64 0.16 0.46
N HIS A 11 -5.14 0.90 -0.53
CA HIS A 11 -4.52 2.12 -1.04
C HIS A 11 -5.45 3.31 -0.80
N VAL A 12 -4.90 4.38 -0.24
CA VAL A 12 -5.53 5.71 -0.23
C VAL A 12 -4.70 6.60 -1.14
N GLN A 13 -5.34 7.17 -2.16
CA GLN A 13 -4.67 7.96 -3.19
C GLN A 13 -5.23 9.37 -3.19
N ASP A 14 -4.33 10.35 -3.14
CA ASP A 14 -4.64 11.75 -3.35
C ASP A 14 -4.08 12.21 -4.71
N GLY A 15 -4.99 12.44 -5.66
CA GLY A 15 -4.63 12.89 -7.01
C GLY A 15 -4.08 14.30 -7.10
N ASN A 16 -4.33 15.17 -6.10
CA ASN A 16 -3.82 16.55 -6.12
C ASN A 16 -2.33 16.61 -5.77
N THR A 17 -1.91 15.78 -4.82
CA THR A 17 -0.51 15.72 -4.36
C THR A 17 0.26 14.57 -4.97
N ALA A 18 -0.41 13.74 -5.79
CA ALA A 18 0.09 12.49 -6.32
C ALA A 18 0.61 11.54 -5.22
N THR A 19 0.05 11.61 -4.01
CA THR A 19 0.47 10.78 -2.87
C THR A 19 -0.32 9.48 -2.84
N VAL A 20 0.35 8.38 -2.48
CA VAL A 20 -0.30 7.11 -2.15
C VAL A 20 0.18 6.61 -0.79
N ASP A 21 -0.77 6.29 0.06
CA ASP A 21 -0.54 5.56 1.31
C ASP A 21 -1.01 4.11 1.10
N THR A 22 -0.12 3.16 1.40
CA THR A 22 -0.36 1.72 1.28
C THR A 22 -0.33 1.08 2.66
N ASN A 23 -1.36 0.29 2.97
CA ASN A 23 -1.42 -0.53 4.18
C ASN A 23 -1.52 -2.00 3.78
N ILE A 24 -0.68 -2.84 4.38
CA ILE A 24 -0.61 -4.29 4.09
C ILE A 24 -0.76 -5.03 5.41
N ALA A 25 -1.78 -5.87 5.51
CA ALA A 25 -1.97 -6.81 6.60
C ALA A 25 -1.69 -8.23 6.11
N GLU A 26 -0.75 -8.92 6.76
CA GLU A 26 -0.35 -10.29 6.43
C GLU A 26 -1.07 -11.33 7.30
N LYS A 27 -1.05 -12.59 6.87
CA LYS A 27 -1.71 -13.69 7.60
C LYS A 27 -1.12 -13.99 8.97
N ASP A 28 0.16 -13.68 9.16
CA ASP A 28 0.85 -13.85 10.44
C ASP A 28 0.53 -12.72 11.44
N GLY A 29 -0.37 -11.81 11.07
CA GLY A 29 -0.75 -10.65 11.87
C GLY A 29 0.22 -9.48 11.75
N SER A 30 1.30 -9.60 10.95
CA SER A 30 2.18 -8.47 10.69
C SER A 30 1.48 -7.40 9.85
N PHE A 31 1.87 -6.15 10.11
CA PHE A 31 1.31 -4.98 9.45
C PHE A 31 2.43 -4.08 8.95
N ALA A 32 2.31 -3.61 7.71
CA ALA A 32 3.20 -2.64 7.12
C ALA A 32 2.43 -1.44 6.59
N HIS A 33 3.03 -0.27 6.74
CA HIS A 33 2.58 0.97 6.15
C HIS A 33 3.71 1.55 5.29
N MET A 34 3.35 2.00 4.09
CA MET A 34 4.27 2.65 3.16
C MET A 34 3.61 3.92 2.62
N LYS A 35 4.43 4.93 2.35
CA LYS A 35 4.02 6.17 1.68
C LYS A 35 4.88 6.38 0.44
N GLY A 36 4.25 6.76 -0.66
CA GLY A 36 4.92 7.01 -1.92
C GLY A 36 4.19 8.04 -2.77
N THR A 37 4.65 8.19 -4.01
CA THR A 37 3.99 9.02 -5.01
C THR A 37 3.62 8.20 -6.24
N ILE A 38 2.46 8.51 -6.83
CA ILE A 38 2.03 7.94 -8.10
C ILE A 38 2.61 8.79 -9.23
N LYS A 39 3.37 8.15 -10.11
CA LYS A 39 3.68 8.69 -11.44
C LYS A 39 2.70 8.09 -12.43
N ILE A 40 1.87 8.92 -13.02
CA ILE A 40 1.13 8.56 -14.23
C ILE A 40 2.14 8.66 -15.39
N GLN A 41 2.33 7.57 -16.12
CA GLN A 41 3.17 7.50 -17.34
C GLN A 41 2.32 7.76 -18.57
#